data_AF-A0A1Q6IWQ4-F1
#
_entry.id   AF-A0A1Q6IWQ4-F1
#
_cell.length_a   1.000
_cell.length_b   1.000
_cell.length_c   1.000
_cell.angle_alpha   90.00
_cell.angle_beta   90.00
_cell.angle_gamma   90.00
#
_symmetry.space_group_name_H-M   'P 1'
#
loop_
_entity.id
_entity.type
_entity.pdbx_description
1 polymer ?
#
loop_
_entity_poly.entity_id
_entity_poly.type
_entity_poly.pdbx_seq_one_letter_code
_entity_poly.pdbx_strand_id
1 'polypeptide(L)'
;MKVDFNQIKTLISLPDFLYELGWKFVKGSSRACPKMSNGTHTIVIKRNAQNQYTYWDVHSDSVRGRTILDLMQDHLMETTGKRPTLREVGEMLQGYIQTNQIVTPEQSSYRVGSSSITTDELHFYLGQLKSYRGDYLQNRGITRESIESPTFKDTFYVREVRKKYKTYQNLCVKMYNEQGVQAISQRSESFKGVIGGKYDCLALSAHDRSRPIDILYVGESIIDCISHYQLHHEKSPRNLVYLSSEGTLTEGQMNLLQVILERNYIREIRTIFDNDRQGYKYTLWMYNRFFNGREDVESLSEEAMNQKVSSLSFVDLPNQKDWNEDLMKDGDIKIYK
;
A
#
# COMPACT_ATOMS: atom_id res chain seq x y z
N MET A 1 15.36 32.73 19.81
CA MET A 1 14.21 32.85 18.89
C MET A 1 13.21 31.73 19.18
N LYS A 2 11.90 31.93 19.03
CA LYS A 2 10.90 30.85 19.18
C LYS A 2 10.70 30.19 17.82
N VAL A 3 11.13 28.94 17.70
CA VAL A 3 10.96 28.16 16.46
C VAL A 3 9.50 27.75 16.30
N ASP A 4 8.91 28.09 15.16
CA ASP A 4 7.58 27.60 14.79
C ASP A 4 7.70 26.41 13.84
N PHE A 5 7.71 25.21 14.42
CA PHE A 5 7.81 23.97 13.65
C PHE A 5 6.61 23.73 12.74
N ASN A 6 5.42 24.21 13.09
CA ASN A 6 4.25 24.03 12.25
C ASN A 6 4.37 24.90 10.99
N GLN A 7 4.75 26.17 11.16
CA GLN A 7 5.01 27.07 10.03
C GLN A 7 6.04 26.48 9.07
N ILE A 8 7.17 25.98 9.58
CA ILE A 8 8.23 25.36 8.76
C ILE A 8 7.68 24.19 7.93
N LYS A 9 6.87 23.32 8.55
CA LYS A 9 6.30 22.13 7.90
C LYS A 9 5.23 22.46 6.85
N THR A 10 4.60 23.63 6.91
CA THR A 10 3.51 24.01 6.00
C THR A 10 3.95 24.99 4.90
N LEU A 11 4.84 25.93 5.24
CA LEU A 11 5.16 27.11 4.42
C LEU A 11 6.32 26.87 3.45
N ILE A 12 7.21 25.93 3.74
CA ILE A 12 8.29 25.58 2.80
C ILE A 12 7.77 24.50 1.85
N SER A 13 7.75 24.78 0.55
CA SER A 13 7.44 23.77 -0.45
C SER A 13 8.54 22.70 -0.48
N LEU A 14 8.26 21.54 0.10
CA LEU A 14 9.25 20.48 0.22
C LEU A 14 9.83 20.02 -1.14
N PRO A 15 9.03 19.81 -2.22
CA PRO A 15 9.59 19.42 -3.51
C PRO A 15 10.57 20.44 -4.08
N ASP A 16 10.26 21.74 -3.99
CA ASP A 16 11.13 22.81 -4.49
C ASP A 16 12.41 22.91 -3.64
N PHE A 17 12.27 22.85 -2.31
CA PHE A 17 13.42 22.87 -1.41
C PHE A 17 14.39 21.71 -1.65
N LEU A 18 13.87 20.49 -1.87
CA LEU A 18 14.71 19.33 -2.16
C LEU A 18 15.37 19.42 -3.53
N TYR A 19 14.68 20.01 -4.51
CA TYR A 19 15.24 20.26 -5.81
C TYR A 19 16.49 21.16 -5.72
N GLU A 20 16.42 22.22 -4.92
CA GLU A 20 17.58 23.09 -4.62
C GLU A 20 18.72 22.35 -3.89
N LEU A 21 18.38 21.36 -3.06
CA LEU A 21 19.37 20.46 -2.43
C LEU A 21 19.90 19.36 -3.37
N GLY A 22 19.54 19.38 -4.66
CA GLY A 22 20.04 18.46 -5.68
C GLY A 22 19.26 17.16 -5.84
N TRP A 23 18.10 17.02 -5.18
CA TRP A 23 17.22 15.87 -5.41
C TRP A 23 16.57 15.95 -6.79
N LYS A 24 16.38 14.79 -7.43
CA LYS A 24 15.83 14.67 -8.79
C LYS A 24 14.49 13.95 -8.78
N PHE A 25 13.57 14.38 -9.64
CA PHE A 25 12.32 13.66 -9.86
C PHE A 25 12.59 12.32 -10.56
N VAL A 26 11.87 11.28 -10.14
CA VAL A 26 12.00 9.92 -10.70
C VAL A 26 10.73 9.49 -11.45
N LYS A 27 10.81 8.39 -12.20
CA LYS A 27 9.69 7.83 -12.97
C LYS A 27 8.47 7.59 -12.06
N GLY A 28 7.30 7.96 -12.54
CA GLY A 28 6.03 7.88 -11.78
C GLY A 28 5.75 9.08 -10.87
N SER A 29 6.65 10.06 -10.80
CA SER A 29 6.39 11.34 -10.13
C SER A 29 5.29 12.14 -10.86
N SER A 30 4.45 12.82 -10.09
CA SER A 30 3.46 13.78 -10.63
C SER A 30 3.40 15.02 -9.75
N ARG A 31 2.83 16.13 -10.26
CA ARG A 31 2.69 17.36 -9.46
C ARG A 31 1.89 17.18 -8.16
N ALA A 32 0.92 16.25 -8.16
CA ALA A 32 0.09 15.94 -7.00
C ALA A 32 0.66 14.85 -6.07
N CYS A 33 1.68 14.14 -6.52
CA CYS A 33 2.38 13.12 -5.75
C CYS A 33 3.85 13.12 -6.18
N PRO A 34 4.63 14.14 -5.78
CA PRO A 34 6.03 14.22 -6.18
C PRO A 34 6.80 13.03 -5.62
N LYS A 35 7.58 12.38 -6.48
CA LYS A 35 8.51 11.32 -6.13
C LYS A 35 9.92 11.75 -6.51
N MET A 36 10.84 11.79 -5.55
CA MET A 36 12.18 12.36 -5.71
C MET A 36 13.25 11.44 -5.13
N SER A 37 14.46 11.50 -5.67
CA SER A 37 15.62 10.73 -5.19
C SER A 37 16.89 11.57 -5.18
N ASN A 38 17.77 11.31 -4.21
CA ASN A 38 19.14 11.84 -4.16
C ASN A 38 20.19 10.81 -4.59
N GLY A 39 19.78 9.66 -5.14
CA GLY A 39 20.64 8.53 -5.49
C GLY A 39 20.72 7.44 -4.42
N THR A 40 20.53 7.79 -3.14
CA THR A 40 20.51 6.82 -2.02
C THR A 40 19.07 6.52 -1.59
N HIS A 41 18.29 7.57 -1.38
CA HIS A 41 16.90 7.51 -0.94
C HIS A 41 15.97 7.82 -2.10
N THR A 42 14.78 7.22 -2.07
CA THR A 42 13.69 7.60 -2.98
C THR A 42 12.43 7.84 -2.17
N ILE A 43 11.99 9.09 -2.10
CA ILE A 43 10.87 9.50 -1.26
C ILE A 43 9.64 9.88 -2.09
N VAL A 44 8.47 9.73 -1.48
CA VAL A 44 7.20 10.26 -1.98
C VAL A 44 6.72 11.35 -1.03
N ILE A 45 6.33 12.49 -1.58
CA ILE A 45 5.92 13.68 -0.82
C ILE A 45 4.40 13.82 -0.82
N LYS A 46 3.80 14.03 0.35
CA LYS A 46 2.36 14.27 0.57
C LYS A 46 2.11 15.30 1.65
N ARG A 47 0.89 15.85 1.67
CA ARG A 47 0.41 16.65 2.80
C ARG A 47 -0.40 15.80 3.76
N ASN A 48 -0.17 15.92 5.07
CA ASN A 48 -1.00 15.26 6.07
C ASN A 48 -2.31 16.03 6.35
N ALA A 49 -3.13 15.55 7.28
CA ALA A 49 -4.40 16.19 7.65
C ALA A 49 -4.24 17.60 8.26
N GLN A 50 -3.07 17.95 8.78
CA GLN A 50 -2.73 19.29 9.28
C GLN A 50 -2.11 20.16 8.19
N ASN A 51 -2.22 19.73 6.92
CA ASN A 51 -1.66 20.39 5.75
C ASN A 51 -0.13 20.53 5.78
N GLN A 52 0.57 19.72 6.58
CA GLN A 52 2.03 19.71 6.66
C GLN A 52 2.62 18.81 5.59
N TYR A 53 3.73 19.23 4.98
CA TYR A 53 4.51 18.36 4.11
C TYR A 53 5.13 17.23 4.93
N THR A 54 4.87 16.02 4.46
CA THR A 54 5.44 14.78 4.98
C THR A 54 5.97 13.96 3.81
N TYR A 55 6.86 13.04 4.12
CA TYR A 55 7.33 12.06 3.16
C TYR A 55 7.43 10.66 3.76
N TRP A 56 7.65 9.69 2.90
CA TRP A 56 8.14 8.36 3.26
C TRP A 56 9.10 7.87 2.18
N ASP A 57 10.01 6.98 2.55
CA ASP A 57 10.90 6.31 1.61
C ASP A 57 10.18 5.09 1.03
N VAL A 58 10.26 4.91 -0.28
CA VAL A 58 9.60 3.78 -0.97
C VAL A 58 10.22 2.42 -0.63
N HIS A 59 11.42 2.41 -0.05
CA HIS A 59 12.13 1.21 0.36
C HIS A 59 12.10 0.98 1.87
N SER A 60 11.53 1.90 2.65
CA SER A 60 11.37 1.74 4.11
C SER A 60 10.18 2.52 4.65
N ASP A 61 9.20 1.80 5.19
CA ASP A 61 8.05 2.42 5.87
C ASP A 61 8.42 3.03 7.25
N SER A 62 9.60 2.72 7.78
CA SER A 62 10.07 3.23 9.09
C SER A 62 10.23 4.76 9.15
N VAL A 63 10.32 5.41 7.99
CA VAL A 63 10.50 6.87 7.86
C VAL A 63 9.22 7.59 7.42
N ARG A 64 8.06 6.94 7.53
CA ARG A 64 6.78 7.50 7.12
C ARG A 64 6.32 8.63 8.05
N GLY A 65 5.85 9.71 7.46
CA GLY A 65 5.35 10.87 8.21
C GLY A 65 6.44 11.85 8.63
N ARG A 66 7.71 11.58 8.26
CA ARG A 66 8.83 12.49 8.46
C ARG A 66 8.64 13.77 7.64
N THR A 67 9.26 14.84 8.11
CA THR A 67 9.05 16.20 7.61
C THR A 67 10.36 16.82 7.13
N ILE A 68 10.31 18.05 6.60
CA ILE A 68 11.53 18.77 6.22
C ILE A 68 12.59 18.86 7.35
N LEU A 69 12.16 18.88 8.62
CA LEU A 69 13.05 18.91 9.77
C LEU A 69 13.93 17.66 9.84
N ASP A 70 13.28 16.51 9.69
CA ASP A 70 13.91 15.20 9.70
C ASP A 70 14.94 15.06 8.57
N LEU A 71 14.54 15.48 7.37
CA LEU A 71 15.38 15.42 6.19
C LEU A 71 16.60 16.32 6.34
N MET A 72 16.42 17.53 6.87
CA MET A 72 17.54 18.42 7.14
C MET A 72 18.47 17.92 8.24
N GLN A 73 17.96 17.25 9.28
CA GLN A 73 18.83 16.61 10.27
C GLN A 73 19.73 15.56 9.62
N ASP A 74 19.16 14.72 8.75
CA ASP A 74 19.91 13.66 8.07
C ASP A 74 20.89 14.24 7.05
N HIS A 75 20.46 15.22 6.25
CA HIS A 75 21.32 15.93 5.29
C HIS A 75 22.51 16.61 5.98
N LEU A 76 22.30 17.26 7.12
CA LEU A 76 23.38 17.90 7.88
C LEU A 76 24.29 16.85 8.53
N MET A 77 23.76 15.72 8.99
CA MET A 77 24.58 14.61 9.47
C MET A 77 25.48 14.05 8.36
N GLU A 78 24.93 13.83 7.16
CA GLU A 78 25.68 13.32 6.00
C GLU A 78 26.78 14.28 5.53
N THR A 79 26.50 15.59 5.54
CA THR A 79 27.43 16.61 5.02
C THR A 79 28.45 17.09 6.05
N THR A 80 28.11 17.09 7.33
CA THR A 80 28.96 17.65 8.41
C THR A 80 29.52 16.59 9.37
N GLY A 81 29.00 15.36 9.32
CA GLY A 81 29.34 14.28 10.25
C GLY A 81 28.78 14.46 11.66
N LYS A 82 27.93 15.47 11.91
CA LYS A 82 27.32 15.74 13.22
C LYS A 82 25.81 15.84 13.11
N ARG A 83 25.08 15.19 14.01
CA ARG A 83 23.62 15.25 14.04
C ARG A 83 23.17 16.51 14.76
N PRO A 84 22.55 17.49 14.07
CA PRO A 84 21.98 18.64 14.75
C PRO A 84 20.70 18.24 15.49
N THR A 85 20.36 19.01 16.51
CA THR A 85 19.07 18.94 17.19
C THR A 85 17.95 19.48 16.28
N LEU A 86 16.71 19.07 16.55
CA LEU A 86 15.53 19.61 15.85
C LEU A 86 15.43 21.14 15.99
N ARG A 87 15.89 21.69 17.12
CA ARG A 87 15.90 23.13 17.36
C ARG A 87 16.86 23.85 16.43
N GLU A 88 18.10 23.36 16.30
CA GLU A 88 19.11 23.96 15.41
C GLU A 88 18.65 23.92 13.94
N VAL A 89 18.09 22.79 13.51
CA VAL A 89 17.49 22.68 12.17
C VAL A 89 16.32 23.64 12.01
N GLY A 90 15.47 23.75 13.03
CA GLY A 90 14.35 24.66 13.03
C GLY A 90 14.77 26.13 12.92
N GLU A 91 15.81 26.54 13.66
CA GLU A 91 16.37 27.90 13.59
C GLU A 91 16.97 28.17 12.20
N MET A 92 17.66 27.20 11.60
CA MET A 92 18.18 27.31 10.23
C MET A 92 17.06 27.47 9.19
N LEU A 93 16.06 26.59 9.22
CA LEU A 93 14.90 26.65 8.31
C LEU A 93 14.08 27.92 8.49
N GLN A 94 13.96 28.42 9.72
CA GLN A 94 13.30 29.69 9.97
C GLN A 94 14.12 30.87 9.44
N GLY A 95 15.45 30.76 9.40
CA GLY A 95 16.34 31.68 8.69
C GLY A 95 15.96 31.78 7.21
N TYR A 96 15.85 30.65 6.50
CA TYR A 96 15.42 30.62 5.09
C TYR A 96 14.03 31.27 4.88
N ILE A 97 13.10 31.07 5.81
CA ILE A 97 11.78 31.73 5.78
C ILE A 97 11.92 33.25 5.94
N GLN A 98 12.69 33.71 6.91
CA GLN A 98 12.86 35.13 7.23
C GLN A 98 13.61 35.90 6.13
N THR A 99 14.54 35.25 5.44
CA THR A 99 15.29 35.82 4.30
C THR A 99 14.57 35.66 2.97
N ASN A 100 13.35 35.09 2.97
CA ASN A 100 12.55 34.82 1.78
C ASN A 100 13.29 33.99 0.71
N GLN A 101 14.15 33.07 1.17
CA GLN A 101 14.92 32.13 0.34
C GLN A 101 14.18 30.80 0.16
N ILE A 102 12.85 30.81 0.26
CA ILE A 102 12.01 29.64 0.12
C ILE A 102 11.00 29.85 -1.01
N VAL A 103 10.56 28.75 -1.60
CA VAL A 103 9.36 28.71 -2.44
C VAL A 103 8.17 28.32 -1.55
N THR A 104 7.13 29.13 -1.51
CA THR A 104 5.90 28.80 -0.78
C THR A 104 4.99 27.88 -1.60
N PRO A 105 4.03 27.18 -0.98
CA PRO A 105 3.07 26.34 -1.70
C PRO A 105 2.28 27.07 -2.79
N GLU A 106 2.00 28.35 -2.60
CA GLU A 106 1.25 29.19 -3.54
C GLU A 106 2.08 29.55 -4.77
N GLN A 107 3.40 29.69 -4.59
CA GLN A 107 4.36 29.96 -5.66
C GLN A 107 4.78 28.67 -6.39
N SER A 108 4.72 27.54 -5.69
CA SER A 108 5.13 26.24 -6.22
C SER A 108 4.28 25.79 -7.41
N SER A 109 4.93 25.25 -8.43
CA SER A 109 4.23 24.56 -9.52
C SER A 109 3.70 23.17 -9.10
N TYR A 110 4.09 22.68 -7.91
CA TYR A 110 3.72 21.38 -7.36
C TYR A 110 2.55 21.49 -6.39
N ARG A 111 1.34 21.19 -6.90
CA ARG A 111 0.13 21.07 -6.06
C ARG A 111 0.06 19.71 -5.38
N VAL A 112 0.94 19.50 -4.40
CA VAL A 112 1.03 18.25 -3.65
C VAL A 112 -0.31 17.94 -2.98
N GLY A 113 -0.87 16.78 -3.30
CA GLY A 113 -2.15 16.35 -2.73
C GLY A 113 -2.03 15.94 -1.27
N SER A 114 -3.15 16.02 -0.55
CA SER A 114 -3.26 15.41 0.77
C SER A 114 -3.16 13.88 0.68
N SER A 115 -2.65 13.26 1.74
CA SER A 115 -2.74 11.82 1.97
C SER A 115 -4.13 11.41 2.48
N SER A 116 -4.88 12.34 3.07
CA SER A 116 -6.26 12.14 3.51
C SER A 116 -7.25 12.77 2.54
N ILE A 117 -8.10 11.94 1.98
CA ILE A 117 -9.39 12.38 1.42
C ILE A 117 -10.32 12.73 2.58
N THR A 118 -11.21 13.71 2.43
CA THR A 118 -12.25 13.95 3.43
C THR A 118 -13.28 12.82 3.41
N THR A 119 -14.03 12.65 4.50
CA THR A 119 -15.12 11.65 4.57
C THR A 119 -16.16 11.87 3.47
N ASP A 120 -16.51 13.14 3.19
CA ASP A 120 -17.48 13.49 2.14
C ASP A 120 -16.98 13.13 0.73
N GLU A 121 -15.71 13.42 0.44
CA GLU A 121 -15.10 13.04 -0.84
C GLU A 121 -15.02 11.51 -0.97
N LEU A 122 -14.71 10.78 0.10
CA LEU A 122 -14.71 9.30 0.06
C LEU A 122 -16.12 8.77 -0.19
N HIS A 123 -17.14 9.29 0.51
CA HIS A 123 -18.54 8.93 0.30
C HIS A 123 -18.98 9.20 -1.14
N PHE A 124 -18.56 10.32 -1.73
CA PHE A 124 -18.79 10.62 -3.13
C PHE A 124 -18.22 9.54 -4.06
N TYR A 125 -16.97 9.09 -3.85
CA TYR A 125 -16.39 8.02 -4.66
C TYR A 125 -17.04 6.66 -4.41
N LEU A 126 -17.44 6.36 -3.18
CA LEU A 126 -18.18 5.13 -2.86
C LEU A 126 -19.53 5.07 -3.57
N GLY A 127 -20.24 6.20 -3.67
CA GLY A 127 -21.48 6.33 -4.43
C GLY A 127 -21.34 6.12 -5.94
N GLN A 128 -20.11 6.14 -6.47
CA GLN A 128 -19.83 5.87 -7.89
C GLN A 128 -19.56 4.39 -8.18
N LEU A 129 -19.36 3.57 -7.15
CA LEU A 129 -19.09 2.15 -7.32
C LEU A 129 -20.36 1.43 -7.80
N LYS A 130 -20.21 0.65 -8.86
CA LYS A 130 -21.24 -0.24 -9.38
C LYS A 130 -20.78 -1.69 -9.20
N SER A 131 -21.72 -2.63 -9.14
CA SER A 131 -21.39 -4.06 -9.14
C SER A 131 -20.48 -4.40 -10.32
N TYR A 132 -19.55 -5.34 -10.11
CA TYR A 132 -18.60 -5.72 -11.14
C TYR A 132 -19.30 -6.13 -12.45
N ARG A 133 -18.75 -5.65 -13.57
CA ARG A 133 -19.16 -5.97 -14.94
C ARG A 133 -17.99 -5.75 -15.88
N GLY A 134 -17.94 -6.50 -16.97
CA GLY A 134 -16.84 -6.48 -17.94
C GLY A 134 -16.06 -7.79 -17.91
N ASP A 135 -14.88 -7.77 -18.52
CA ASP A 135 -14.05 -8.93 -18.80
C ASP A 135 -12.67 -8.89 -18.11
N TYR A 136 -12.35 -7.81 -17.38
CA TYR A 136 -11.01 -7.62 -16.79
C TYR A 136 -10.53 -8.78 -15.90
N LEU A 137 -11.42 -9.39 -15.10
CA LEU A 137 -11.12 -10.57 -14.29
C LEU A 137 -11.14 -11.86 -15.13
N GLN A 138 -12.01 -11.96 -16.13
CA GLN A 138 -12.09 -13.11 -17.04
C GLN A 138 -10.83 -13.23 -17.90
N ASN A 139 -10.30 -12.09 -18.38
CA ASN A 139 -9.01 -12.00 -19.08
C ASN A 139 -7.81 -12.38 -18.19
N ARG A 140 -8.06 -12.60 -16.90
CA ARG A 140 -7.11 -13.13 -15.89
C ARG A 140 -7.45 -14.55 -15.43
N GLY A 141 -8.28 -15.26 -16.20
CA GLY A 141 -8.64 -16.65 -15.92
C GLY A 141 -9.63 -16.83 -14.76
N ILE A 142 -10.11 -15.74 -14.15
CA ILE A 142 -11.03 -15.80 -13.02
C ILE A 142 -12.46 -16.01 -13.52
N THR A 143 -13.06 -17.13 -13.09
CA THR A 143 -14.39 -17.54 -13.50
C THR A 143 -15.46 -16.68 -12.84
N ARG A 144 -16.62 -16.63 -13.49
CA ARG A 144 -17.80 -16.00 -12.90
C ARG A 144 -18.28 -16.73 -11.64
N GLU A 145 -18.15 -18.06 -11.60
CA GLU A 145 -18.45 -18.89 -10.43
C GLU A 145 -17.61 -18.48 -9.22
N SER A 146 -16.31 -18.27 -9.40
CA SER A 146 -15.42 -17.79 -8.33
C SER A 146 -15.80 -16.39 -7.84
N ILE A 147 -16.17 -15.46 -8.74
CA ILE A 147 -16.59 -14.09 -8.37
C ILE A 147 -17.93 -14.09 -7.61
N GLU A 148 -18.87 -14.95 -8.02
CA GLU A 148 -20.20 -15.06 -7.41
C GLU A 148 -20.22 -16.01 -6.20
N SER A 149 -19.09 -16.63 -5.87
CA SER A 149 -18.96 -17.54 -4.73
C SER A 149 -19.30 -16.86 -3.40
N PRO A 150 -19.74 -17.62 -2.37
CA PRO A 150 -19.97 -17.06 -1.05
C PRO A 150 -18.78 -16.31 -0.44
N THR A 151 -17.56 -16.66 -0.83
CA THR A 151 -16.29 -16.06 -0.37
C THR A 151 -15.98 -14.74 -1.05
N PHE A 152 -16.33 -14.55 -2.33
CA PHE A 152 -15.97 -13.34 -3.09
C PHE A 152 -17.15 -12.51 -3.59
N LYS A 153 -18.39 -12.95 -3.34
CA LYS A 153 -19.58 -12.13 -3.60
C LYS A 153 -19.43 -10.74 -2.99
N ASP A 154 -19.89 -9.73 -3.71
CA ASP A 154 -19.86 -8.32 -3.29
C ASP A 154 -18.46 -7.75 -2.97
N THR A 155 -17.39 -8.42 -3.41
CA THR A 155 -16.00 -7.96 -3.20
C THR A 155 -15.55 -7.01 -4.32
N PHE A 156 -15.94 -7.30 -5.56
CA PHE A 156 -15.50 -6.57 -6.75
C PHE A 156 -16.54 -5.56 -7.24
N TYR A 157 -16.06 -4.38 -7.55
CA TYR A 157 -16.84 -3.26 -8.07
C TYR A 157 -16.18 -2.71 -9.33
N VAL A 158 -16.89 -1.83 -10.02
CA VAL A 158 -16.32 -1.02 -11.10
C VAL A 158 -16.61 0.45 -10.88
N ARG A 159 -15.68 1.28 -11.34
CA ARG A 159 -15.85 2.72 -11.41
C ARG A 159 -15.46 3.22 -12.79
N GLU A 160 -16.32 4.05 -13.37
CA GLU A 160 -16.05 4.71 -14.64
C GLU A 160 -15.31 6.03 -14.40
N VAL A 161 -14.19 6.20 -15.10
CA VAL A 161 -13.37 7.40 -15.06
C VAL A 161 -13.35 8.02 -16.44
N ARG A 162 -13.92 9.22 -16.57
CA ARG A 162 -13.85 10.00 -17.81
C ARG A 162 -12.58 10.84 -17.81
N LYS A 163 -11.72 10.64 -18.81
CA LYS A 163 -10.52 11.45 -19.02
C LYS A 163 -10.52 11.96 -20.46
N LYS A 164 -10.67 13.28 -20.62
CA LYS A 164 -10.89 13.94 -21.92
C LYS A 164 -12.10 13.33 -22.64
N TYR A 165 -11.87 12.56 -23.70
CA TYR A 165 -12.88 11.96 -24.57
C TYR A 165 -13.01 10.43 -24.41
N LYS A 166 -12.29 9.83 -23.45
CA LYS A 166 -12.34 8.38 -23.20
C LYS A 166 -12.88 8.08 -21.81
N THR A 167 -13.75 7.08 -21.73
CA THR A 167 -14.21 6.49 -20.47
C THR A 167 -13.40 5.24 -20.22
N TYR A 168 -12.77 5.17 -19.06
CA TYR A 168 -12.04 4.01 -18.58
C TYR A 168 -12.87 3.34 -17.50
N GLN A 169 -12.85 2.01 -17.47
CA GLN A 169 -13.47 1.24 -16.41
C GLN A 169 -12.35 0.65 -15.54
N ASN A 170 -12.34 1.03 -14.27
CA ASN A 170 -11.41 0.45 -13.31
C ASN A 170 -12.14 -0.60 -12.47
N LEU A 171 -11.54 -1.77 -12.32
CA LEU A 171 -11.86 -2.70 -11.23
C LEU A 171 -11.58 -1.98 -9.92
N CYS A 172 -12.52 -2.06 -8.98
CA CYS A 172 -12.44 -1.42 -7.68
C CYS A 172 -12.68 -2.43 -6.57
N VAL A 173 -11.92 -2.31 -5.48
CA VAL A 173 -12.15 -3.07 -4.24
C VAL A 173 -12.08 -2.12 -3.06
N LYS A 174 -13.05 -2.24 -2.15
CA LYS A 174 -13.11 -1.45 -0.91
C LYS A 174 -12.05 -1.94 0.06
N MET A 175 -11.39 -1.01 0.73
CA MET A 175 -10.41 -1.29 1.77
C MET A 175 -10.92 -0.74 3.10
N TYR A 176 -10.83 -1.55 4.14
CA TYR A 176 -11.46 -1.34 5.43
C TYR A 176 -10.42 -1.18 6.53
N ASN A 177 -10.72 -0.33 7.50
CA ASN A 177 -10.13 -0.35 8.83
C ASN A 177 -11.24 -0.49 9.89
N GLU A 178 -10.91 -0.23 11.16
CA GLU A 178 -11.87 -0.34 12.27
C GLU A 178 -13.08 0.61 12.14
N GLN A 179 -12.96 1.72 11.44
CA GLN A 179 -14.05 2.68 11.22
C GLN A 179 -14.89 2.38 9.97
N GLY A 180 -14.57 1.32 9.23
CA GLY A 180 -15.25 0.94 7.99
C GLY A 180 -14.42 1.23 6.75
N VAL A 181 -15.06 1.56 5.64
CA VAL A 181 -14.36 1.80 4.37
C VAL A 181 -13.64 3.13 4.42
N GLN A 182 -12.31 3.12 4.28
CA GLN A 182 -11.47 4.34 4.27
C GLN A 182 -10.66 4.50 2.98
N ALA A 183 -10.63 3.46 2.13
CA ALA A 183 -9.97 3.53 0.84
C ALA A 183 -10.63 2.63 -0.22
N ILE A 184 -10.34 2.93 -1.48
CA ILE A 184 -10.77 2.18 -2.65
C ILE A 184 -9.53 1.90 -3.50
N SER A 185 -9.14 0.63 -3.60
CA SER A 185 -8.15 0.20 -4.59
C SER A 185 -8.76 0.21 -5.98
N GLN A 186 -8.02 0.70 -6.97
CA GLN A 186 -8.44 0.79 -8.37
C GLN A 186 -7.38 0.18 -9.27
N ARG A 187 -7.81 -0.68 -10.20
CA ARG A 187 -6.95 -1.32 -11.20
C ARG A 187 -7.60 -1.34 -12.58
N SER A 188 -6.79 -1.13 -13.59
CA SER A 188 -7.05 -1.49 -14.99
C SER A 188 -5.72 -1.84 -15.66
N GLU A 189 -5.73 -2.23 -16.93
CA GLU A 189 -4.53 -2.68 -17.65
C GLU A 189 -3.37 -1.68 -17.60
N SER A 190 -3.66 -0.39 -17.56
CA SER A 190 -2.66 0.69 -17.60
C SER A 190 -2.60 1.54 -16.33
N PHE A 191 -3.40 1.21 -15.31
CA PHE A 191 -3.51 2.04 -14.11
C PHE A 191 -3.64 1.20 -12.84
N LYS A 192 -2.83 1.55 -11.84
CA LYS A 192 -2.95 1.07 -10.46
C LYS A 192 -2.95 2.30 -9.56
N GLY A 193 -3.93 2.39 -8.66
CA GLY A 193 -4.03 3.51 -7.73
C GLY A 193 -4.98 3.24 -6.58
N VAL A 194 -4.94 4.10 -5.57
CA VAL A 194 -5.83 4.05 -4.42
C VAL A 194 -6.46 5.43 -4.21
N ILE A 195 -7.76 5.46 -3.96
CA ILE A 195 -8.47 6.63 -3.43
C ILE A 195 -8.56 6.44 -1.91
N GLY A 196 -8.24 7.49 -1.15
CA GLY A 196 -8.30 7.47 0.32
C GLY A 196 -7.05 6.92 0.99
N GLY A 197 -7.18 6.64 2.30
CA GLY A 197 -6.06 6.27 3.17
C GLY A 197 -5.76 4.78 3.14
N LYS A 198 -4.72 4.35 2.41
CA LYS A 198 -4.33 2.93 2.33
C LYS A 198 -3.68 2.39 3.62
N TYR A 199 -2.98 3.24 4.37
CA TYR A 199 -1.94 2.82 5.32
C TYR A 199 -2.37 1.81 6.39
N ASP A 200 -3.60 1.91 6.86
CA ASP A 200 -4.17 1.10 7.93
C ASP A 200 -5.39 0.32 7.43
N CYS A 201 -5.48 0.10 6.12
CA CYS A 201 -6.65 -0.50 5.49
C CYS A 201 -6.29 -1.79 4.75
N LEU A 202 -7.12 -2.81 4.87
CA LEU A 202 -7.00 -4.06 4.11
C LEU A 202 -8.22 -4.24 3.21
N ALA A 203 -8.01 -4.73 1.99
CA ALA A 203 -9.08 -5.28 1.18
C ALA A 203 -9.51 -6.63 1.77
N LEU A 204 -10.80 -6.92 1.75
CA LEU A 204 -11.39 -8.07 2.44
C LEU A 204 -12.41 -8.75 1.52
N SER A 205 -12.36 -10.08 1.43
CA SER A 205 -13.38 -10.90 0.79
C SER A 205 -14.65 -11.00 1.66
N ALA A 206 -15.75 -11.51 1.11
CA ALA A 206 -16.91 -11.84 1.93
C ALA A 206 -16.55 -12.90 2.99
N HIS A 207 -17.28 -12.88 4.10
CA HIS A 207 -17.12 -13.83 5.21
C HIS A 207 -18.48 -14.15 5.83
N ASP A 208 -18.68 -15.40 6.21
CA ASP A 208 -19.84 -15.82 6.98
C ASP A 208 -19.61 -15.54 8.46
N ARG A 209 -20.31 -14.53 8.99
CA ARG A 209 -20.20 -14.09 10.39
C ARG A 209 -20.87 -15.02 11.39
N SER A 210 -21.65 -16.00 10.93
CA SER A 210 -22.40 -16.90 11.82
C SER A 210 -21.56 -18.04 12.41
N ARG A 211 -20.35 -18.25 11.87
CA ARG A 211 -19.47 -19.36 12.25
C ARG A 211 -17.99 -18.92 12.30
N PRO A 212 -17.13 -19.65 13.02
CA PRO A 212 -15.67 -19.49 13.00
C PRO A 212 -15.08 -19.30 11.60
N ILE A 213 -14.01 -18.51 11.49
CA ILE A 213 -13.18 -18.47 10.28
C ILE A 213 -12.30 -19.72 10.31
N ASP A 214 -12.44 -20.59 9.31
CA ASP A 214 -11.65 -21.81 9.21
C ASP A 214 -10.22 -21.49 8.80
N ILE A 215 -10.04 -20.65 7.77
CA ILE A 215 -8.72 -20.17 7.35
C ILE A 215 -8.81 -18.70 6.95
N LEU A 216 -7.92 -17.88 7.52
CA LEU A 216 -7.65 -16.51 7.11
C LEU A 216 -6.41 -16.48 6.21
N TYR A 217 -6.59 -16.16 4.95
CA TYR A 217 -5.51 -15.97 3.98
C TYR A 217 -5.10 -14.50 3.90
N VAL A 218 -3.81 -14.22 3.83
CA VAL A 218 -3.25 -12.87 3.66
C VAL A 218 -2.34 -12.84 2.44
N GLY A 219 -2.64 -11.95 1.47
CA GLY A 219 -1.89 -11.82 0.21
C GLY A 219 -1.66 -10.37 -0.25
N GLU A 220 -0.89 -10.19 -1.33
CA GLU A 220 -0.53 -8.85 -1.84
C GLU A 220 -1.65 -8.17 -2.63
N SER A 221 -2.41 -8.96 -3.40
CA SER A 221 -3.56 -8.46 -4.15
C SER A 221 -4.78 -9.34 -4.00
N ILE A 222 -5.94 -8.70 -4.05
CA ILE A 222 -7.23 -9.40 -4.01
C ILE A 222 -7.47 -10.23 -5.28
N ILE A 223 -6.75 -9.93 -6.38
CA ILE A 223 -6.75 -10.74 -7.61
C ILE A 223 -6.01 -12.07 -7.36
N ASP A 224 -4.87 -12.03 -6.65
CA ASP A 224 -4.14 -13.24 -6.27
C ASP A 224 -4.94 -14.06 -5.26
N CYS A 225 -5.64 -13.39 -4.33
CA CYS A 225 -6.54 -14.03 -3.38
C CYS A 225 -7.64 -14.86 -4.07
N ILE A 226 -8.36 -14.28 -5.04
CA ILE A 226 -9.39 -15.03 -5.78
C ILE A 226 -8.77 -16.08 -6.71
N SER A 227 -7.58 -15.84 -7.25
CA SER A 227 -6.88 -16.83 -8.08
C SER A 227 -6.51 -18.07 -7.27
N HIS A 228 -5.94 -17.87 -6.08
CA HIS A 228 -5.67 -18.93 -5.11
C HIS A 228 -6.96 -19.66 -4.70
N TYR A 229 -8.04 -18.92 -4.41
CA TYR A 229 -9.34 -19.51 -4.10
C TYR A 229 -9.85 -20.40 -5.23
N GLN A 230 -9.77 -19.95 -6.49
CA GLN A 230 -10.22 -20.73 -7.63
C GLN A 230 -9.40 -22.02 -7.82
N LEU A 231 -8.08 -21.93 -7.65
CA LEU A 231 -7.17 -23.07 -7.78
C LEU A 231 -7.38 -24.14 -6.70
N HIS A 232 -7.65 -23.73 -5.45
CA HIS A 232 -7.57 -24.63 -4.29
C HIS A 232 -8.89 -24.85 -3.55
N HIS A 233 -9.88 -23.96 -3.73
CA HIS A 233 -11.02 -23.85 -2.82
C HIS A 233 -12.37 -23.53 -3.45
N GLU A 234 -12.50 -23.45 -4.78
CA GLU A 234 -13.73 -23.00 -5.47
C GLU A 234 -15.02 -23.68 -4.98
N LYS A 235 -14.91 -24.91 -4.47
CA LYS A 235 -16.02 -25.75 -3.96
C LYS A 235 -15.89 -26.14 -2.49
N SER A 236 -15.04 -25.44 -1.74
CA SER A 236 -14.79 -25.74 -0.34
C SER A 236 -15.98 -25.30 0.54
N PRO A 237 -16.46 -26.14 1.47
CA PRO A 237 -17.50 -25.74 2.43
C PRO A 237 -16.94 -24.91 3.60
N ARG A 238 -15.60 -24.75 3.68
CA ARG A 238 -14.92 -24.01 4.74
C ARG A 238 -15.30 -22.53 4.72
N ASN A 239 -15.35 -21.91 5.89
CA ASN A 239 -15.47 -20.45 6.02
C ASN A 239 -14.10 -19.82 5.79
N LEU A 240 -13.81 -19.48 4.53
CA LEU A 240 -12.55 -18.89 4.10
C LEU A 240 -12.68 -17.37 4.06
N VAL A 241 -11.63 -16.68 4.51
CA VAL A 241 -11.56 -15.22 4.43
C VAL A 241 -10.22 -14.84 3.82
N TYR A 242 -10.24 -13.94 2.84
CA TYR A 242 -9.04 -13.40 2.21
C TYR A 242 -8.88 -11.93 2.55
N LEU A 243 -7.67 -11.58 2.98
CA LEU A 243 -7.22 -10.22 3.19
C LEU A 243 -6.14 -9.89 2.16
N SER A 244 -6.18 -8.66 1.65
CA SER A 244 -5.13 -8.16 0.79
C SER A 244 -4.62 -6.79 1.21
N SER A 245 -3.30 -6.64 1.20
CA SER A 245 -2.62 -5.36 1.39
C SER A 245 -2.75 -4.42 0.20
N GLU A 246 -3.22 -4.89 -0.96
CA GLU A 246 -3.30 -4.15 -2.23
C GLU A 246 -1.97 -3.45 -2.60
N GLY A 247 -0.88 -4.22 -2.62
CA GLY A 247 0.50 -3.79 -2.83
C GLY A 247 1.32 -3.87 -1.54
N THR A 248 2.24 -2.92 -1.33
CA THR A 248 3.13 -2.95 -0.14
C THR A 248 2.35 -3.08 1.16
N LEU A 249 2.73 -4.09 1.95
CA LEU A 249 2.24 -4.35 3.30
C LEU A 249 2.85 -3.34 4.26
N THR A 250 2.01 -2.57 4.95
CA THR A 250 2.42 -1.49 5.85
C THR A 250 2.31 -1.92 7.32
N GLU A 251 2.99 -1.20 8.21
CA GLU A 251 2.85 -1.40 9.65
C GLU A 251 1.40 -1.16 10.14
N GLY A 252 0.71 -0.15 9.59
CA GLY A 252 -0.71 0.10 9.92
C GLY A 252 -1.61 -1.09 9.56
N GLN A 253 -1.36 -1.75 8.43
CA GLN A 253 -2.07 -2.96 8.03
C GLN A 253 -1.73 -4.16 8.93
N MET A 254 -0.48 -4.27 9.39
CA MET A 254 -0.06 -5.28 10.36
C MET A 254 -0.75 -5.09 11.72
N ASN A 255 -0.90 -3.85 12.18
CA ASN A 255 -1.64 -3.54 13.39
C ASN A 255 -3.14 -3.86 13.23
N LEU A 256 -3.74 -3.52 12.09
CA LEU A 256 -5.13 -3.91 11.81
C LEU A 256 -5.30 -5.44 11.78
N LEU A 257 -4.36 -6.17 11.17
CA LEU A 257 -4.39 -7.63 11.14
C LEU A 257 -4.33 -8.22 12.55
N GLN A 258 -3.52 -7.65 13.44
CA GLN A 258 -3.53 -8.04 14.86
C GLN A 258 -4.91 -7.86 15.49
N VAL A 259 -5.56 -6.71 15.29
CA VAL A 259 -6.92 -6.46 15.78
C VAL A 259 -7.92 -7.47 15.21
N ILE A 260 -7.80 -7.83 13.94
CA ILE A 260 -8.63 -8.86 13.31
C ILE A 260 -8.43 -10.22 14.00
N LEU A 261 -7.19 -10.60 14.27
CA LEU A 261 -6.85 -11.86 14.94
C LEU A 261 -7.37 -11.92 16.38
N GLU A 262 -7.34 -10.80 17.10
CA GLU A 262 -7.81 -10.72 18.49
C GLU A 262 -9.34 -10.71 18.59
N ARG A 263 -10.04 -10.14 17.60
CA ARG A 263 -11.51 -9.96 17.64
C ARG A 263 -12.31 -11.09 17.00
N ASN A 264 -11.67 -11.99 16.26
CA ASN A 264 -12.34 -13.05 15.54
C ASN A 264 -11.80 -14.41 15.96
N TYR A 265 -12.69 -15.40 16.05
CA TYR A 265 -12.26 -16.78 16.27
C TYR A 265 -11.81 -17.39 14.93
N ILE A 266 -10.49 -17.35 14.70
CA ILE A 266 -9.79 -17.84 13.51
C ILE A 266 -9.04 -19.12 13.88
N ARG A 267 -9.30 -20.21 13.14
CA ARG A 267 -8.67 -21.51 13.40
C ARG A 267 -7.25 -21.60 12.83
N GLU A 268 -7.04 -21.02 11.66
CA GLU A 268 -5.78 -21.06 10.95
C GLU A 268 -5.56 -19.75 10.18
N ILE A 269 -4.31 -19.30 10.13
CA ILE A 269 -3.87 -18.17 9.32
C ILE A 269 -2.82 -18.68 8.33
N ARG A 270 -2.92 -18.24 7.07
CA ARG A 270 -1.96 -18.54 6.02
C ARG A 270 -1.56 -17.32 5.23
N THR A 271 -0.33 -17.29 4.75
CA THR A 271 0.15 -16.27 3.82
C THR A 271 0.23 -16.83 2.41
N ILE A 272 -0.19 -16.02 1.44
CA ILE A 272 -0.23 -16.32 0.00
C ILE A 272 0.42 -15.17 -0.80
N PHE A 273 1.54 -14.64 -0.29
CA PHE A 273 2.28 -13.56 -0.96
C PHE A 273 3.03 -14.07 -2.21
N ASP A 274 3.51 -13.14 -3.02
CA ASP A 274 4.21 -13.43 -4.27
C ASP A 274 5.51 -14.24 -3.99
N ASN A 275 5.87 -15.10 -4.93
CA ASN A 275 7.09 -15.89 -4.90
C ASN A 275 8.31 -15.07 -5.39
N ASP A 276 8.53 -13.93 -4.74
CA ASP A 276 9.64 -13.02 -5.00
C ASP A 276 10.21 -12.44 -3.70
N ARG A 277 11.36 -11.76 -3.80
CA ARG A 277 12.02 -11.13 -2.64
C ARG A 277 11.06 -10.31 -1.78
N GLN A 278 10.15 -9.55 -2.39
CA GLN A 278 9.29 -8.65 -1.65
C GLN A 278 8.16 -9.40 -0.93
N GLY A 279 7.58 -10.41 -1.56
CA GLY A 279 6.61 -11.32 -0.94
C GLY A 279 7.23 -12.14 0.20
N TYR A 280 8.49 -12.56 0.07
CA TYR A 280 9.21 -13.21 1.17
C TYR A 280 9.40 -12.28 2.36
N LYS A 281 9.76 -11.01 2.14
CA LYS A 281 9.87 -10.02 3.22
C LYS A 281 8.55 -9.88 3.98
N TYR A 282 7.42 -9.78 3.27
CA TYR A 282 6.10 -9.67 3.89
C TYR A 282 5.77 -10.92 4.73
N THR A 283 6.08 -12.09 4.21
CA THR A 283 5.93 -13.36 4.94
C THR A 283 6.75 -13.38 6.22
N LEU A 284 8.02 -12.98 6.16
CA LEU A 284 8.90 -12.97 7.33
C LEU A 284 8.54 -11.87 8.34
N TRP A 285 8.01 -10.73 7.90
CA TRP A 285 7.43 -9.73 8.81
C TRP A 285 6.24 -10.31 9.58
N MET A 286 5.36 -11.06 8.91
CA MET A 286 4.27 -11.77 9.58
C MET A 286 4.77 -12.87 10.52
N TYR A 287 5.78 -13.64 10.10
CA TYR A 287 6.44 -14.64 10.94
C TYR A 287 6.94 -14.03 12.25
N ASN A 288 7.67 -12.92 12.16
CA ASN A 288 8.20 -12.21 13.31
C ASN A 288 7.08 -11.62 14.19
N ARG A 289 6.02 -11.09 13.60
CA ARG A 289 4.95 -10.41 14.34
C ARG A 289 4.00 -11.37 15.05
N PHE A 290 3.62 -12.47 14.40
CA PHE A 290 2.51 -13.32 14.85
C PHE A 290 2.92 -14.74 15.24
N PHE A 291 4.12 -15.18 14.86
CA PHE A 291 4.58 -16.57 15.06
C PHE A 291 5.91 -16.65 15.82
N ASN A 292 6.24 -15.62 16.61
CA ASN A 292 7.45 -15.53 17.43
C ASN A 292 8.77 -15.64 16.64
N GLY A 293 8.75 -15.33 15.34
CA GLY A 293 9.96 -15.22 14.54
C GLY A 293 10.91 -14.12 15.03
N ARG A 294 12.20 -14.27 14.73
CA ARG A 294 13.25 -13.29 15.08
C ARG A 294 14.23 -13.04 13.93
N GLU A 295 13.75 -13.19 12.70
CA GLU A 295 14.59 -13.04 11.51
C GLU A 295 14.93 -11.56 11.30
N ASP A 296 16.20 -11.26 11.05
CA ASP A 296 16.61 -9.93 10.58
C ASP A 296 16.36 -9.82 9.07
N VAL A 297 15.11 -9.51 8.72
CA VAL A 297 14.62 -9.57 7.33
C VAL A 297 15.44 -8.69 6.38
N GLU A 298 15.97 -7.55 6.83
CA GLU A 298 16.68 -6.64 5.93
C GLU A 298 18.09 -7.11 5.57
N SER A 299 18.71 -7.98 6.38
CA SER A 299 20.06 -8.50 6.12
C SER A 299 20.09 -9.81 5.33
N LEU A 300 18.94 -10.48 5.16
CA LEU A 300 18.86 -11.76 4.45
C LEU A 300 19.00 -11.60 2.91
N SER A 301 19.72 -12.53 2.29
CA SER A 301 19.72 -12.72 0.84
C SER A 301 18.37 -13.29 0.38
N GLU A 302 18.06 -13.15 -0.91
CA GLU A 302 16.80 -13.67 -1.46
C GLU A 302 16.71 -15.19 -1.37
N GLU A 303 17.83 -15.90 -1.57
CA GLU A 303 17.90 -17.36 -1.45
C GLU A 303 17.66 -17.80 -0.01
N ALA A 304 18.25 -17.11 0.96
CA ALA A 304 18.04 -17.39 2.38
C ALA A 304 16.59 -17.11 2.80
N MET A 305 16.00 -16.02 2.29
CA MET A 305 14.58 -15.71 2.48
C MET A 305 13.69 -16.82 1.92
N ASN A 306 13.91 -17.24 0.68
CA ASN A 306 13.12 -18.30 0.03
C ASN A 306 13.21 -19.61 0.83
N GLN A 307 14.43 -20.07 1.17
CA GLN A 307 14.61 -21.28 1.97
C GLN A 307 13.86 -21.22 3.30
N LYS A 308 13.94 -20.07 3.98
CA LYS A 308 13.22 -19.87 5.24
C LYS A 308 11.71 -19.91 5.02
N VAL A 309 11.20 -19.11 4.08
CA VAL A 309 9.76 -19.00 3.79
C VAL A 309 9.17 -20.35 3.38
N SER A 310 9.85 -21.08 2.51
CA SER A 310 9.44 -22.43 2.06
C SER A 310 9.40 -23.47 3.18
N SER A 311 10.07 -23.23 4.31
CA SER A 311 10.04 -24.13 5.48
C SER A 311 8.90 -23.84 6.46
N LEU A 312 8.21 -22.71 6.32
CA LEU A 312 7.18 -22.26 7.27
C LEU A 312 5.83 -22.92 6.95
N SER A 313 5.22 -23.57 7.93
CA SER A 313 3.99 -24.35 7.74
C SER A 313 2.73 -23.51 7.48
N PHE A 314 2.78 -22.20 7.68
CA PHE A 314 1.65 -21.29 7.45
C PHE A 314 1.75 -20.57 6.10
N VAL A 315 2.67 -20.98 5.23
CA VAL A 315 2.90 -20.34 3.93
C VAL A 315 2.43 -21.27 2.82
N ASP A 316 1.60 -20.71 1.93
CA ASP A 316 1.33 -21.29 0.62
C ASP A 316 2.04 -20.40 -0.42
N LEU A 317 2.91 -20.96 -1.26
CA LEU A 317 3.64 -20.23 -2.31
C LEU A 317 3.10 -20.60 -3.71
N PRO A 318 2.96 -19.63 -4.64
CA PRO A 318 2.69 -19.94 -6.03
C PRO A 318 3.92 -20.57 -6.71
N ASN A 319 3.68 -21.37 -7.75
CA ASN A 319 4.74 -22.00 -8.54
C ASN A 319 5.37 -21.01 -9.54
N GLN A 320 4.58 -20.08 -10.08
CA GLN A 320 5.04 -18.91 -10.83
C GLN A 320 5.35 -17.77 -9.86
N LYS A 321 5.42 -16.53 -10.37
CA LYS A 321 5.67 -15.35 -9.56
C LYS A 321 4.51 -15.05 -8.62
N ASP A 322 3.27 -15.16 -9.09
CA ASP A 322 2.07 -14.90 -8.30
C ASP A 322 0.96 -15.93 -8.60
N TRP A 323 -0.11 -15.90 -7.81
CA TRP A 323 -1.21 -16.86 -7.93
C TRP A 323 -2.04 -16.65 -9.20
N ASN A 324 -2.08 -15.44 -9.76
CA ASN A 324 -2.79 -15.21 -11.01
C ASN A 324 -2.04 -15.79 -12.21
N GLU A 325 -0.71 -15.69 -12.23
CA GLU A 325 0.14 -16.37 -13.22
C GLU A 325 -0.01 -17.90 -13.16
N ASP A 326 -0.06 -18.47 -11.95
CA ASP A 326 -0.35 -19.91 -11.77
C ASP A 326 -1.71 -20.28 -12.35
N LEU A 327 -2.75 -19.48 -12.08
CA LEU A 327 -4.09 -19.72 -12.60
C LEU A 327 -4.15 -19.66 -14.13
N MET A 328 -3.51 -18.65 -14.72
CA MET A 328 -3.49 -18.47 -16.17
C MET A 328 -2.79 -19.63 -16.86
N LYS A 329 -1.71 -20.14 -16.27
CA LYS A 329 -0.97 -21.30 -16.79
C LYS A 329 -1.77 -22.60 -16.71
N ASP A 330 -2.52 -22.84 -15.63
CA ASP A 330 -3.39 -24.02 -15.52
C ASP A 330 -4.60 -23.94 -16.48
N GLY A 331 -5.09 -22.72 -16.74
CA GLY A 331 -6.14 -22.45 -17.72
C GLY A 331 -5.74 -22.83 -19.15
N ASP A 332 -4.51 -22.49 -19.57
CA ASP A 332 -3.99 -22.84 -20.89
C ASP A 332 -3.90 -24.36 -21.09
N ILE A 333 -3.58 -25.14 -20.05
CA ILE A 333 -3.51 -26.60 -20.11
C ILE A 333 -4.88 -27.25 -20.35
N LYS A 334 -5.98 -26.59 -19.92
CA LYS A 334 -7.36 -27.09 -20.10
C LYS A 334 -7.97 -26.77 -21.47
N ILE A 335 -7.36 -25.89 -22.27
CA ILE A 335 -7.83 -25.56 -23.63
C ILE A 335 -7.27 -26.57 -24.66
N TYR A 336 -6.19 -27.29 -24.33
CA TYR A 336 -5.53 -28.28 -25.19
C TYR A 336 -5.85 -29.74 -24.85
N LYS A 337 -6.87 -30.01 -24.03
CA LYS A 337 -7.45 -31.34 -23.80
C LYS A 337 -8.91 -31.32 -24.15
#